data_AF-A0A9P5B7G7-F1
#
_entry.id   AF-A0A9P5B7G7-F1
#
_cell.length_a   1.000
_cell.length_b   1.000
_cell.length_c   1.000
_cell.angle_alpha   90.00
_cell.angle_beta   90.00
_cell.angle_gamma   90.00
#
_symmetry.space_group_name_H-M   'P 1'
#
loop_
_entity.id
_entity.type
_entity.pdbx_description
1 polymer ?
#
loop_
_entity_poly.entity_id
_entity_poly.type
_entity_poly.pdbx_seq_one_letter_code
_entity_poly.pdbx_strand_id
1 'polypeptide(L)'
;MSITNARLEQIRNLETKITSELNWIRTEKEKLKDIIGIVDGISSAMRDQMSGSASSSSKKKGRGETVSIDETATRYQGIIGNMKSAIAEKEQSVEELRKEKEDLEKYETGN
;
A
#
# COMPACT_ATOMS: atom_id res chain seq x y z
N MET A 1 38.38 4.02 17.50
CA MET A 1 37.19 4.81 17.14
C MET A 1 36.70 5.52 18.38
N SER A 2 36.31 6.80 18.30
CA SER A 2 35.64 7.45 19.43
C SER A 2 34.19 6.98 19.52
N ILE A 3 33.63 6.99 20.73
CA ILE A 3 32.22 6.66 20.99
C ILE A 3 31.28 7.53 20.13
N THR A 4 31.62 8.81 19.96
CA THR A 4 30.90 9.78 19.13
C THR A 4 30.84 9.37 17.65
N ASN A 5 31.94 8.86 17.08
CA ASN A 5 31.95 8.42 15.68
C ASN A 5 31.09 7.18 15.45
N ALA A 6 31.11 6.22 16.37
CA ALA A 6 30.27 5.03 16.30
C ALA A 6 28.76 5.37 16.38
N ARG A 7 28.39 6.38 17.18
CA ARG A 7 27.00 6.84 17.31
C ARG A 7 26.52 7.67 16.11
N LEU A 8 27.37 8.54 15.55
CA LEU A 8 27.06 9.21 14.28
C LEU A 8 26.80 8.20 13.15
N GLU A 9 27.54 7.10 13.13
CA GLU A 9 27.31 6.01 12.18
C GLU A 9 25.96 5.30 12.44
N GLN A 10 25.59 5.07 13.70
CA GLN A 10 24.27 4.54 14.06
C GLN A 10 23.13 5.44 13.59
N ILE A 11 23.24 6.75 13.81
CA ILE A 11 22.24 7.73 13.36
C ILE A 11 22.11 7.69 11.83
N ARG A 12 23.22 7.69 11.10
CA ARG A 12 23.21 7.59 9.62
C ARG A 12 22.58 6.28 9.13
N ASN A 13 22.83 5.18 9.83
CA ASN A 13 22.21 3.89 9.52
C ASN A 13 20.68 3.94 9.73
N LEU A 14 20.21 4.58 10.80
CA LEU A 14 18.78 4.80 11.04
C LEU A 14 18.15 5.70 9.97
N GLU A 15 18.81 6.80 9.58
CA GLU A 15 18.36 7.67 8.49
C GLU A 15 18.21 6.92 7.16
N THR A 16 19.17 6.04 6.86
CA THR A 16 19.14 5.21 5.66
C THR A 16 17.98 4.22 5.70
N LYS A 17 17.74 3.58 6.85
CA LYS A 17 16.59 2.67 7.04
C LYS A 17 15.26 3.40 6.89
N ILE A 18 15.09 4.54 7.57
CA ILE A 18 13.89 5.38 7.47
C ILE A 18 13.62 5.78 6.02
N THR A 19 14.66 6.22 5.30
CA THR A 19 14.53 6.63 3.89
C THR A 19 14.11 5.45 3.00
N SER A 20 14.69 4.28 3.22
CA SER A 20 14.32 3.05 2.51
C SER A 20 12.86 2.66 2.74
N GLU A 21 12.40 2.68 4.00
CA GLU A 21 11.02 2.36 4.34
C GLU A 21 10.03 3.38 3.78
N LEU A 22 10.34 4.68 3.82
CA LEU A 22 9.53 5.73 3.20
C LEU A 22 9.42 5.57 1.69
N ASN A 23 10.52 5.20 1.01
CA ASN A 23 10.51 4.92 -0.42
C ASN A 23 9.63 3.71 -0.77
N TRP A 24 9.71 2.65 0.05
CA TRP A 24 8.84 1.49 -0.09
C TRP A 24 7.37 1.89 0.09
N ILE A 25 7.02 2.61 1.16
CA ILE A 25 5.66 3.11 1.43
C ILE A 25 5.14 3.94 0.25
N ARG A 26 5.96 4.86 -0.27
CA ARG A 26 5.58 5.70 -1.41
C ARG A 26 5.27 4.86 -2.64
N THR A 27 6.14 3.90 -2.95
CA THR A 27 5.95 2.98 -4.09
C THR A 27 4.67 2.17 -3.93
N GLU A 28 4.41 1.66 -2.73
CA GLU A 28 3.23 0.83 -2.47
C GLU A 28 1.94 1.66 -2.49
N LYS A 29 1.97 2.93 -2.05
CA LYS A 29 0.85 3.87 -2.19
C LYS A 29 0.52 4.17 -3.64
N GLU A 30 1.51 4.31 -4.52
CA GLU A 30 1.26 4.50 -5.96
C GLU A 30 0.62 3.26 -6.58
N LYS A 31 1.15 2.05 -6.31
CA LYS A 31 0.51 0.80 -6.75
C LYS A 31 -0.93 0.67 -6.24
N LEU A 32 -1.18 1.07 -5.00
CA LEU A 32 -2.51 1.03 -4.41
C LEU A 32 -3.48 1.96 -5.15
N LYS A 33 -3.03 3.17 -5.52
CA LYS A 33 -3.83 4.09 -6.35
C LYS A 33 -4.16 3.49 -7.71
N ASP A 34 -3.18 2.85 -8.36
CA ASP A 34 -3.40 2.20 -9.66
C ASP A 34 -4.46 1.09 -9.55
N ILE A 35 -4.37 0.25 -8.51
CA ILE A 35 -5.35 -0.82 -8.26
C ILE A 35 -6.74 -0.25 -7.97
N ILE A 36 -6.84 0.80 -7.16
CA ILE A 36 -8.12 1.48 -6.90
C ILE A 36 -8.70 2.04 -8.20
N GLY A 37 -7.86 2.67 -9.04
CA GLY A 37 -8.28 3.19 -10.35
C GLY A 37 -8.83 2.11 -11.28
N ILE A 38 -8.23 0.91 -11.27
CA ILE A 38 -8.75 -0.26 -12.01
C ILE A 38 -10.12 -0.67 -11.47
N VAL A 39 -10.29 -0.78 -10.15
CA VAL A 39 -11.56 -1.17 -9.52
C VAL A 39 -12.68 -0.16 -9.81
N ASP A 40 -12.39 1.13 -9.68
CA ASP A 40 -13.35 2.20 -9.98
C ASP A 40 -13.70 2.25 -11.47
N GLY A 41 -12.70 2.04 -12.34
CA GLY A 41 -12.89 1.94 -13.79
C GLY A 41 -13.81 0.77 -14.18
N ILE A 42 -13.61 -0.40 -13.58
CA ILE A 42 -14.47 -1.58 -13.76
C ILE A 42 -15.92 -1.26 -13.35
N SER A 43 -16.12 -0.61 -12.19
CA SER A 43 -17.45 -0.26 -11.67
C SER A 43 -18.23 0.70 -12.58
N SER A 44 -17.54 1.60 -13.29
CA SER A 44 -18.18 2.53 -14.23
C SER A 44 -18.54 1.87 -15.56
N ALA A 45 -17.60 1.15 -16.19
CA ALA A 45 -17.83 0.47 -17.47
C ALA A 45 -18.90 -0.62 -17.38
N MET A 46 -19.03 -1.28 -16.22
CA MET A 46 -20.05 -2.30 -15.98
C MET A 46 -21.43 -1.74 -15.66
N ARG A 47 -21.53 -0.58 -15.00
CA ARG A 47 -22.83 0.11 -14.80
C ARG A 47 -23.49 0.43 -16.14
N ASP A 48 -22.70 0.90 -17.11
CA ASP A 48 -23.21 1.25 -18.44
C ASP A 48 -23.52 0.01 -19.29
N GLN A 49 -22.69 -1.05 -19.23
CA GLN A 49 -23.00 -2.30 -19.92
C GLN A 49 -24.19 -3.07 -19.31
N MET A 50 -24.44 -3.00 -18.00
CA MET A 50 -25.61 -3.63 -17.38
C MET A 50 -26.92 -2.88 -17.66
N SER A 51 -26.89 -1.55 -17.75
CA SER A 51 -28.06 -0.77 -18.18
C SER A 51 -28.48 -1.11 -19.62
N GLY A 52 -27.51 -1.33 -20.52
CA GLY A 52 -27.78 -1.72 -21.91
C GLY A 52 -28.08 -3.21 -22.14
N SER A 53 -27.48 -4.12 -21.37
CA SER A 53 -27.47 -5.56 -21.68
C SER A 53 -28.49 -6.40 -20.90
N ALA A 54 -28.98 -5.90 -19.75
CA ALA A 54 -29.99 -6.61 -18.96
C ALA A 54 -31.34 -6.74 -19.71
N SER A 55 -31.62 -5.86 -20.68
CA SER A 55 -32.82 -5.97 -21.52
C SER A 55 -32.68 -6.95 -22.70
N SER A 56 -31.48 -7.48 -23.03
CA SER A 56 -31.27 -8.17 -24.31
C SER A 56 -30.69 -9.60 -24.27
N SER A 57 -30.02 -10.06 -23.20
CA SER A 57 -29.14 -11.25 -23.32
C SER A 57 -29.52 -12.51 -22.52
N SER A 58 -30.60 -12.53 -21.75
CA SER A 58 -30.99 -13.69 -20.92
C SER A 58 -31.49 -14.92 -21.71
N LYS A 59 -31.34 -14.97 -23.04
CA LYS A 59 -31.99 -15.98 -23.90
C LYS A 59 -31.10 -16.95 -24.66
N LYS A 60 -29.76 -16.89 -24.60
CA LYS A 60 -28.95 -17.81 -25.44
C LYS A 60 -27.63 -18.26 -24.81
N LYS A 61 -27.59 -19.55 -24.45
CA LYS A 61 -26.41 -20.44 -24.32
C LYS A 61 -25.42 -20.03 -23.20
N GLY A 62 -25.21 -20.84 -22.16
CA GLY A 62 -24.76 -22.23 -22.22
C GLY A 62 -23.24 -22.27 -22.27
N ARG A 63 -22.60 -22.46 -21.10
CA ARG A 63 -21.17 -22.76 -20.87
C ARG A 63 -20.15 -21.73 -21.38
N GLY A 64 -19.63 -20.94 -20.44
CA GLY A 64 -18.37 -20.19 -20.51
C GLY A 64 -18.23 -19.44 -19.21
N GLU A 65 -17.13 -19.66 -18.48
CA GLU A 65 -16.89 -19.16 -17.11
C GLU A 65 -17.22 -17.68 -16.96
N THR A 66 -18.37 -17.40 -16.37
CA THR A 66 -18.63 -16.12 -15.73
C THR A 66 -17.91 -16.18 -14.39
N VAL A 67 -16.58 -16.05 -14.37
CA VAL A 67 -15.89 -15.61 -13.14
C VAL A 67 -16.60 -14.32 -12.79
N SER A 68 -17.38 -14.35 -11.72
CA SER A 68 -18.35 -13.30 -11.52
C SER A 68 -17.57 -12.01 -11.31
N ILE A 69 -18.09 -10.93 -11.87
CA ILE A 69 -17.53 -9.59 -11.66
C ILE A 69 -17.34 -9.33 -10.15
N ASP A 70 -18.24 -9.87 -9.33
CA ASP A 70 -18.19 -9.81 -7.87
C ASP A 70 -17.01 -10.59 -7.27
N GLU A 71 -16.64 -11.76 -7.82
CA GLU A 71 -15.44 -12.49 -7.41
C GLU A 71 -14.17 -11.69 -7.69
N THR A 72 -14.13 -11.01 -8.84
CA THR A 72 -12.99 -10.14 -9.20
C THR A 72 -12.91 -8.91 -8.31
N ALA A 73 -14.04 -8.24 -8.06
CA ALA A 73 -14.10 -7.08 -7.16
C ALA A 73 -13.69 -7.45 -5.73
N THR A 74 -14.17 -8.59 -5.22
CA THR A 74 -13.81 -9.10 -3.88
C THR A 74 -12.31 -9.39 -3.77
N ARG A 75 -11.71 -9.96 -4.82
CA ARG A 75 -10.26 -10.22 -4.86
C ARG A 75 -9.46 -8.93 -4.78
N TYR A 76 -9.83 -7.91 -5.55
CA TYR A 76 -9.14 -6.62 -5.51
C TYR A 76 -9.34 -5.88 -4.18
N GLN A 77 -10.54 -5.96 -3.59
CA GLN A 77 -10.78 -5.43 -2.24
C GLN A 77 -9.88 -6.09 -1.19
N GLY A 78 -9.66 -7.41 -1.27
CA GLY A 78 -8.73 -8.12 -0.41
C GLY A 78 -7.28 -7.64 -0.58
N ILE A 79 -6.84 -7.44 -1.83
CA ILE A 79 -5.50 -6.90 -2.13
C ILE A 79 -5.35 -5.48 -1.56
N ILE A 80 -6.35 -4.61 -1.76
CA ILE A 80 -6.38 -3.25 -1.22
C ILE A 80 -6.27 -3.26 0.30
N GLY A 81 -7.01 -4.16 0.97
CA GLY A 81 -6.96 -4.31 2.43
C GLY A 81 -5.56 -4.70 2.90
N ASN A 82 -4.97 -5.74 2.30
CA ASN A 82 -3.63 -6.22 2.65
C ASN A 82 -2.56 -5.14 2.45
N MET A 83 -2.60 -4.42 1.33
CA MET A 83 -1.66 -3.34 1.05
C MET A 83 -1.80 -2.19 2.05
N LYS A 84 -3.03 -1.81 2.43
CA LYS A 84 -3.27 -0.79 3.46
C LYS A 84 -2.69 -1.19 4.81
N SER A 85 -2.88 -2.45 5.23
CA SER A 85 -2.31 -2.96 6.47
C SER A 85 -0.78 -2.94 6.43
N ALA A 86 -0.18 -3.43 5.35
CA ALA A 86 1.28 -3.44 5.20
C ALA A 86 1.89 -2.02 5.19
N ILE A 87 1.21 -1.05 4.57
CA ILE A 87 1.61 0.36 4.64
C ILE A 87 1.53 0.88 6.08
N ALA A 88 0.45 0.61 6.81
CA ALA A 88 0.28 1.06 8.19
C ALA A 88 1.35 0.49 9.12
N GLU A 89 1.67 -0.81 9.00
CA GLU A 89 2.76 -1.46 9.74
C GLU A 89 4.11 -0.79 9.46
N LYS A 90 4.38 -0.45 8.19
CA LYS A 90 5.62 0.25 7.82
C LYS A 90 5.64 1.71 8.28
N GLU A 91 4.51 2.40 8.30
CA GLU A 91 4.41 3.75 8.87
C GLU A 91 4.71 3.72 10.38
N GLN A 92 4.25 2.70 11.11
CA GLN A 92 4.59 2.51 12.51
C GLN A 92 6.09 2.24 12.70
N SER A 93 6.69 1.36 11.90
CA SER A 93 8.14 1.09 11.93
C SER A 93 8.97 2.36 11.72
N VAL A 94 8.58 3.21 10.77
CA VAL A 94 9.25 4.50 10.53
C VAL A 94 9.15 5.42 11.74
N GLU A 95 8.01 5.46 12.41
CA GLU A 95 7.82 6.26 13.63
C GLU A 95 8.69 5.76 14.79
N GLU A 96 8.80 4.44 14.97
CA GLU A 96 9.70 3.83 15.96
C GLU A 96 11.16 4.15 15.68
N LEU A 97 11.61 4.02 14.42
CA LEU A 97 12.97 4.38 14.01
C LEU A 97 13.27 5.87 14.18
N ARG A 98 12.27 6.75 13.98
CA ARG A 98 12.42 8.19 14.22
C ARG A 98 12.60 8.50 15.70
N LYS A 99 11.83 7.85 16.57
CA LYS A 99 11.99 8.00 18.03
C LYS A 99 13.36 7.51 18.48
N GLU A 100 13.81 6.35 18.00
CA GLU A 100 15.14 5.82 18.30
C GLU A 100 16.25 6.80 17.87
N LYS A 101 16.11 7.40 16.68
CA LYS A 101 17.03 8.43 16.20
C LYS A 101 17.02 9.66 17.11
N GLU A 102 15.85 10.16 17.47
CA GLU A 102 15.70 11.35 18.33
C GLU A 102 16.29 11.11 19.73
N ASP A 103 16.08 9.93 20.31
CA ASP A 103 16.64 9.55 21.60
C ASP A 103 18.18 9.50 21.55
N LEU A 104 18.75 8.98 20.46
CA LEU A 104 20.21 8.98 20.25
C LEU A 104 20.77 10.40 20.07
N GLU A 105 20.05 11.28 19.37
CA GLU A 105 20.45 12.68 19.18
C GLU A 105 20.39 13.49 20.49
N LYS A 106 19.34 13.30 21.30
CA LYS A 106 19.20 13.99 22.61
C LYS A 106 20.33 13.65 23.56
N TYR A 107 20.73 12.37 23.58
CA TYR A 107 21.83 11.87 24.42
C TYR A 107 23.17 12.53 24.07
N GLU A 108 23.38 12.96 22.82
CA GLU A 108 24.59 13.69 22.40
C GLU A 108 24.55 15.18 22.81
N THR A 109 23.37 15.81 22.84
CA THR A 109 23.22 17.22 23.26
C THR A 109 23.24 17.45 24.77
N GLY A 110 23.32 16.41 25.59
CA GLY A 110 23.53 16.53 27.04
C GLY A 110 22.31 16.97 27.85
N ASN A 111 21.12 16.48 27.49
CA ASN A 111 19.93 16.49 28.37
C ASN A 111 19.65 15.09 28.91
#